data_AF-A0A8X6WPI6-F1
#
_entry.id   AF-A0A8X6WPI6-F1
#
_cell.length_a   1.000
_cell.length_b   1.000
_cell.length_c   1.000
_cell.angle_alpha   90.00
_cell.angle_beta   90.00
_cell.angle_gamma   90.00
#
_symmetry.space_group_name_H-M   'P 1'
#
loop_
_entity.id
_entity.type
_entity.pdbx_description
1 polymer ?
#
loop_
_entity_poly.entity_id
_entity_poly.type
_entity_poly.pdbx_seq_one_letter_code
_entity_poly.pdbx_strand_id
1 'polypeptide(L)'
;MLTLKEITQVKIVTVFVNDSKLRRKIVCSEEKIWKRLIRKKLSVLGIPLALQGEIIALVKPITLDVDFWRRDHDGIFTTKQEFSLKFCFHYDGTVDRIKTADLLIRSKWLSVRTRFVLACQYWSRWDVLTFFENSHEQQEIEFYASIRKKTKD
;
A
#
# COMPACT_ATOMS: atom_id res chain seq x y z
N MET A 1 0.93 -22.76 9.59
CA MET A 1 -0.03 -21.90 10.32
C MET A 1 0.79 -20.97 11.21
N LEU A 2 0.64 -19.65 11.09
CA LEU A 2 1.39 -18.71 11.94
C LEU A 2 0.82 -18.69 13.36
N THR A 3 1.71 -18.49 14.33
CA THR A 3 1.40 -18.29 15.74
C THR A 3 0.86 -16.89 16.01
N LEU A 4 0.15 -16.70 17.13
CA LEU A 4 -0.32 -15.38 17.56
C LEU A 4 0.83 -14.37 17.75
N LYS A 5 2.00 -14.87 18.16
CA LYS A 5 3.25 -14.09 18.27
C LYS A 5 3.65 -13.54 16.90
N GLU A 6 3.76 -14.39 15.89
CA GLU A 6 4.15 -13.99 14.52
C GLU A 6 3.16 -13.00 13.91
N ILE A 7 1.85 -13.22 14.09
CA ILE A 7 0.81 -12.29 13.63
C ILE A 7 0.97 -10.91 14.29
N THR A 8 1.28 -10.89 15.58
CA THR A 8 1.48 -9.64 16.32
C THR A 8 2.72 -8.90 15.84
N GLN A 9 3.81 -9.62 15.56
CA GLN A 9 5.03 -9.03 15.00
C GLN A 9 4.78 -8.41 13.62
N VAL A 10 4.08 -9.12 12.74
CA VAL A 10 3.68 -8.61 11.43
C VAL A 10 2.85 -7.33 11.59
N LYS A 11 1.85 -7.31 12.48
CA LYS A 11 1.04 -6.10 12.75
C LYS A 11 1.89 -4.92 13.23
N ILE A 12 2.91 -5.15 14.05
CA ILE A 12 3.83 -4.09 14.48
C ILE A 12 4.62 -3.56 13.28
N VAL A 13 5.12 -4.44 12.40
CA VAL A 13 5.89 -4.04 11.22
C VAL A 13 5.05 -3.23 10.24
N THR A 14 3.81 -3.61 9.98
CA THR A 14 2.96 -2.91 9.00
C THR A 14 2.64 -1.48 9.42
N VAL A 15 2.62 -1.18 10.73
CA VAL A 15 2.56 0.20 11.23
C VAL A 15 3.80 1.00 10.81
N PHE A 16 4.99 0.41 10.90
CA PHE A 16 6.23 1.06 10.47
C PHE A 16 6.31 1.25 8.96
N VAL A 17 5.88 0.26 8.18
CA VAL A 17 5.98 0.29 6.71
C VAL A 17 5.01 1.31 6.09
N ASN A 18 3.88 1.56 6.75
CA ASN A 18 2.94 2.62 6.37
C ASN A 18 3.50 4.05 6.61
N ASP A 19 4.54 4.23 7.42
CA ASP A 19 5.27 5.50 7.52
C ASP A 19 6.20 5.66 6.31
N SER A 20 5.83 6.57 5.40
CA SER A 20 6.56 6.77 4.14
C SER A 20 7.98 7.30 4.31
N LYS A 21 8.27 8.05 5.38
CA LYS A 21 9.64 8.50 5.68
C LYS A 21 10.50 7.32 6.14
N LEU A 22 9.92 6.45 6.97
CA LEU A 22 10.59 5.26 7.46
C LEU A 22 10.85 4.25 6.34
N ARG A 23 9.84 4.01 5.50
CA ARG A 23 9.94 3.15 4.32
C ARG A 23 11.08 3.61 3.40
N ARG A 24 11.14 4.90 3.06
CA ARG A 24 12.24 5.45 2.23
C ARG A 24 13.61 5.20 2.85
N LYS A 25 13.74 5.33 4.17
CA LYS A 25 15.01 5.02 4.86
C LYS A 25 15.37 3.54 4.76
N ILE A 26 14.40 2.63 4.90
CA ILE A 26 14.65 1.18 4.80
C ILE A 26 15.17 0.81 3.41
N VAL A 27 14.64 1.45 2.36
CA VAL A 27 14.98 1.15 0.96
C VAL A 27 16.30 1.79 0.52
N CYS A 28 16.54 3.05 0.92
CA CYS A 28 17.62 3.86 0.35
C CYS A 28 18.85 4.05 1.26
N SER A 29 18.84 3.53 2.49
CA SER A 29 19.97 3.70 3.43
C SER A 29 20.64 2.39 3.80
N GLU A 30 21.88 2.47 4.28
CA GLU A 30 22.60 1.32 4.79
C GLU A 30 21.82 0.58 5.86
N GLU A 31 21.99 -0.74 5.88
CA GLU A 31 21.22 -1.62 6.77
C GLU A 31 21.36 -1.25 8.24
N LYS A 32 22.58 -0.88 8.66
CA LYS A 32 22.88 -0.46 10.03
C LYS A 32 22.06 0.76 10.44
N ILE A 33 21.80 1.69 9.52
CA ILE A 33 21.12 2.96 9.79
C ILE A 33 19.65 2.72 10.09
N TRP A 34 18.92 2.06 9.18
CA TRP A 34 17.49 1.84 9.37
C TRP A 34 17.21 0.85 10.50
N LYS A 35 18.05 -0.20 10.69
CA LYS A 35 17.92 -1.12 11.83
C LYS A 35 18.03 -0.39 13.16
N ARG A 36 18.97 0.55 13.30
CA ARG A 36 19.11 1.38 14.50
C ARG A 36 17.86 2.25 14.75
N LEU A 37 17.28 2.83 13.69
CA LEU A 37 16.06 3.63 13.79
C LEU A 37 14.87 2.80 14.25
N ILE A 38 14.69 1.60 13.69
CA ILE A 38 13.63 0.67 14.09
C ILE A 38 13.83 0.22 15.54
N ARG A 39 15.05 -0.16 15.95
CA ARG A 39 15.34 -0.50 17.35
C ARG A 39 14.93 0.61 18.31
N LYS A 40 15.29 1.86 18.01
CA LYS A 40 14.89 3.00 18.84
C LYS A 40 13.36 3.12 18.95
N LYS A 41 12.63 2.97 17.84
CA LYS A 41 11.16 2.99 17.84
C LYS A 41 10.57 1.82 18.64
N LEU A 42 11.11 0.61 18.49
CA LEU A 42 10.67 -0.58 19.23
C LEU A 42 10.91 -0.43 20.73
N SER A 43 12.05 0.11 21.15
CA SER A 43 12.34 0.37 22.56
C SER A 43 11.39 1.41 23.16
N VAL A 44 11.03 2.47 22.41
CA VAL A 44 10.03 3.46 22.84
C VAL A 44 8.64 2.82 23.02
N LEU A 45 8.31 1.82 22.20
CA LEU A 45 7.07 1.04 22.31
C LEU A 45 7.12 -0.03 23.40
N GLY A 46 8.21 -0.13 24.18
CA GLY A 46 8.36 -1.13 25.24
C GLY A 46 8.53 -2.56 24.73
N ILE A 47 8.92 -2.75 23.47
CA ILE A 47 9.06 -4.10 22.89
C ILE A 47 10.32 -4.77 23.47
N PRO A 48 10.20 -5.98 24.06
CA PRO A 48 11.33 -6.71 24.63
C PRO A 48 12.46 -6.96 23.63
N LEU A 49 13.71 -6.82 24.09
CA LEU A 49 14.91 -7.00 23.25
C LEU A 49 14.91 -8.33 22.47
N ALA A 50 14.46 -9.42 23.10
CA ALA A 50 14.35 -10.73 22.46
C ALA A 50 13.44 -10.72 21.22
N LEU A 51 12.39 -9.90 21.22
CA LEU A 51 11.45 -9.78 20.09
C LEU A 51 11.89 -8.75 19.05
N GLN A 52 12.76 -7.80 19.41
CA GLN A 52 13.19 -6.77 18.49
C GLN A 52 13.94 -7.35 17.30
N GLY A 53 14.79 -8.35 17.52
CA GLY A 53 15.54 -9.02 16.45
C GLY A 53 14.62 -9.64 15.40
N GLU A 54 13.61 -10.38 15.85
CA GLU A 54 12.60 -11.02 15.00
C GLU A 54 11.79 -9.98 14.21
N ILE A 55 11.30 -8.93 14.87
CA ILE A 55 10.54 -7.85 14.22
C ILE A 55 11.39 -7.14 13.17
N ILE A 56 12.65 -6.83 13.47
CA ILE A 56 13.56 -6.15 12.54
C ILE A 56 13.82 -7.00 11.29
N ALA A 57 13.91 -8.32 11.44
CA ALA A 57 14.09 -9.22 10.31
C ALA A 57 12.91 -9.17 9.31
N LEU A 58 11.70 -8.93 9.81
CA LEU A 58 10.47 -8.81 9.01
C LEU A 58 10.30 -7.45 8.33
N VAL A 59 10.96 -6.38 8.82
CA VAL A 59 10.79 -5.02 8.28
C VAL A 59 11.17 -4.91 6.81
N LYS A 60 12.33 -5.44 6.43
CA LYS A 60 12.84 -5.34 5.05
C LYS A 60 11.96 -6.09 4.04
N PRO A 61 11.61 -7.39 4.23
CA PRO A 61 10.78 -8.10 3.26
C PRO A 61 9.40 -7.47 3.09
N ILE A 62 8.73 -7.06 4.17
CA ILE A 62 7.42 -6.38 4.10
C ILE A 62 7.53 -5.02 3.39
N THR A 63 8.62 -4.28 3.62
CA THR A 63 8.89 -3.03 2.91
C THR A 63 9.09 -3.25 1.40
N LEU A 64 9.81 -4.30 1.03
CA LEU A 64 10.04 -4.64 -0.38
C LEU A 64 8.74 -5.03 -1.07
N ASP A 65 7.84 -5.76 -0.40
CA ASP A 65 6.55 -6.13 -0.97
C ASP A 65 5.66 -4.90 -1.25
N VAL A 66 5.69 -3.89 -0.36
CA VAL A 66 5.06 -2.59 -0.62
C VAL A 66 5.68 -1.88 -1.83
N ASP A 67 7.00 -1.90 -1.96
CA ASP A 67 7.67 -1.29 -3.10
C ASP A 67 7.39 -2.04 -4.42
N PHE A 68 7.25 -3.37 -4.38
CA PHE A 68 6.80 -4.16 -5.53
C PHE A 68 5.39 -3.77 -5.93
N TRP A 69 4.45 -3.71 -4.97
CA TRP A 69 3.11 -3.23 -5.25
C TRP A 69 3.15 -1.84 -5.88
N ARG A 70 3.96 -0.90 -5.39
CA ARG A 70 4.06 0.44 -6.00
C ARG A 70 4.57 0.40 -7.43
N ARG A 71 5.59 -0.40 -7.72
CA ARG A 71 6.13 -0.55 -9.08
C ARG A 71 5.09 -1.12 -10.05
N ASP A 72 4.26 -2.05 -9.59
CA ASP A 72 3.16 -2.60 -10.42
C ASP A 72 2.08 -1.56 -10.77
N HIS A 73 2.09 -0.41 -10.10
CA HIS A 73 1.16 0.70 -10.31
C HIS A 73 1.91 2.00 -10.66
N ASP A 74 3.13 1.88 -11.17
CA ASP A 74 3.91 3.05 -11.58
C ASP A 74 3.13 3.85 -12.64
N GLY A 75 3.19 5.18 -12.53
CA GLY A 75 2.42 6.09 -13.38
C GLY A 75 0.91 6.21 -13.06
N ILE A 76 0.35 5.42 -12.14
CA ILE A 76 -1.06 5.60 -11.68
C ILE A 76 -1.17 6.71 -10.64
N PHE A 77 -0.17 6.81 -9.75
CA PHE A 77 -0.13 7.77 -8.65
C PHE A 77 0.91 8.85 -8.92
N THR A 78 0.62 10.08 -8.54
CA THR A 78 1.65 11.14 -8.48
C THR A 78 2.60 10.85 -7.32
N THR A 79 3.85 11.33 -7.41
CA THR A 79 4.86 11.19 -6.37
C THR A 79 4.37 11.64 -4.98
N LYS A 80 3.53 12.68 -4.91
CA LYS A 80 2.93 13.14 -3.63
C LYS A 80 1.92 12.13 -3.08
N GLN A 81 1.10 11.54 -3.95
CA GLN A 81 0.08 10.55 -3.55
C GLN A 81 0.74 9.25 -3.08
N GLU A 82 1.80 8.80 -3.74
CA GLU A 82 2.53 7.57 -3.37
C GLU A 82 3.05 7.56 -1.92
N PHE A 83 3.43 8.71 -1.39
CA PHE A 83 3.89 8.83 0.00
C PHE A 83 2.76 8.81 1.03
N SER A 84 1.50 8.92 0.59
CA SER A 84 0.31 8.95 1.45
C SER A 84 -0.52 7.67 1.35
N LEU A 85 -0.12 6.72 0.50
CA LEU A 85 -0.80 5.43 0.35
C LEU A 85 -0.74 4.64 1.66
N LYS A 86 -1.89 4.08 2.03
CA LYS A 86 -2.04 3.14 3.14
C LYS A 86 -2.24 1.75 2.57
N PHE A 87 -1.49 0.79 3.09
CA PHE A 87 -1.52 -0.60 2.62
C PHE A 87 -2.26 -1.47 3.63
N CYS A 88 -3.09 -2.36 3.10
CA CYS A 88 -3.66 -3.48 3.84
C CYS A 88 -2.73 -4.69 3.71
N PHE A 89 -2.64 -5.49 4.76
CA PHE A 89 -1.72 -6.63 4.80
C PHE A 89 -2.44 -7.90 5.23
N HIS A 90 -2.00 -9.02 4.68
CA HIS A 90 -2.31 -10.35 5.19
C HIS A 90 -1.54 -10.62 6.50
N TYR A 91 -1.91 -11.67 7.20
CA TYR A 91 -1.30 -12.05 8.48
C TYR A 91 0.17 -12.48 8.33
N ASP A 92 0.60 -12.83 7.11
CA ASP A 92 1.99 -13.17 6.77
C ASP A 92 2.84 -11.96 6.39
N GLY A 93 2.26 -10.76 6.38
CA GLY A 93 2.95 -9.50 6.09
C GLY A 93 3.03 -9.15 4.61
N THR A 94 2.43 -9.95 3.72
CA THR A 94 2.25 -9.56 2.32
C THR A 94 1.12 -8.54 2.17
N VAL A 95 1.21 -7.68 1.17
CA VAL A 95 0.20 -6.69 0.83
C VAL A 95 -1.06 -7.41 0.34
N ASP A 96 -2.18 -7.19 1.02
CA ASP A 96 -3.49 -7.59 0.52
C ASP A 96 -3.86 -6.64 -0.61
N ARG A 97 -3.50 -7.04 -1.83
CA ARG A 97 -3.58 -6.19 -3.02
C ARG A 97 -5.02 -5.76 -3.31
N ILE A 98 -5.97 -6.69 -3.16
CA ILE A 98 -7.39 -6.44 -3.42
C ILE A 98 -7.95 -5.47 -2.39
N LYS A 99 -7.73 -5.71 -1.08
CA LYS A 99 -8.21 -4.77 -0.05
C LYS A 99 -7.52 -3.43 -0.11
N THR A 100 -6.22 -3.39 -0.45
CA THR A 100 -5.50 -2.14 -0.65
C THR A 100 -6.09 -1.35 -1.82
N ALA A 101 -6.36 -2.01 -2.96
CA ALA A 101 -7.00 -1.37 -4.09
C ALA A 101 -8.41 -0.87 -3.75
N ASP A 102 -9.25 -1.68 -3.10
CA ASP A 102 -10.60 -1.27 -2.68
C ASP A 102 -10.58 -0.05 -1.75
N LEU A 103 -9.68 -0.05 -0.75
CA LEU A 103 -9.48 1.09 0.15
C LEU A 103 -9.13 2.37 -0.62
N LEU A 104 -8.24 2.27 -1.61
CA LEU A 104 -7.80 3.41 -2.42
C LEU A 104 -8.90 3.87 -3.40
N ILE A 105 -9.62 2.95 -4.05
CA ILE A 105 -10.76 3.25 -4.94
C ILE A 105 -11.87 4.00 -4.20
N ARG A 106 -12.07 3.75 -2.90
CA ARG A 106 -13.08 4.47 -2.10
C ARG A 106 -12.59 5.82 -1.57
N SER A 107 -11.34 6.17 -1.83
CA SER A 107 -10.69 7.30 -1.19
C SER A 107 -10.86 8.62 -1.94
N LYS A 108 -11.60 9.56 -1.36
CA LYS A 108 -11.91 10.86 -1.98
C LYS A 108 -10.70 11.78 -2.20
N TRP A 109 -9.56 11.53 -1.56
CA TRP A 109 -8.34 12.32 -1.79
C TRP A 109 -7.61 11.93 -3.08
N LEU A 110 -7.95 10.78 -3.69
CA LEU A 110 -7.48 10.40 -5.01
C LEU A 110 -8.43 10.93 -6.09
N SER A 111 -7.86 11.39 -7.20
CA SER A 111 -8.64 11.84 -8.35
C SER A 111 -9.53 10.72 -8.88
N VAL A 112 -10.65 11.09 -9.50
CA VAL A 112 -11.55 10.15 -10.15
C VAL A 112 -10.78 9.31 -11.17
N ARG A 113 -9.90 9.93 -11.96
CA ARG A 113 -9.01 9.23 -12.89
C ARG A 113 -8.20 8.11 -12.24
N THR A 114 -7.47 8.42 -11.16
CA THR A 114 -6.61 7.44 -10.48
C THR A 114 -7.45 6.29 -9.92
N ARG A 115 -8.58 6.60 -9.29
CA ARG A 115 -9.50 5.58 -8.77
C ARG A 115 -10.09 4.72 -9.88
N PHE A 116 -10.48 5.30 -11.00
CA PHE A 116 -11.03 4.59 -12.15
C PHE A 116 -10.00 3.63 -12.77
N VAL A 117 -8.76 4.09 -12.98
CA VAL A 117 -7.68 3.24 -13.50
C VAL A 117 -7.41 2.07 -12.56
N LEU A 118 -7.34 2.33 -11.25
CA LEU A 118 -7.13 1.30 -10.25
C LEU A 118 -8.30 0.29 -10.20
N ALA A 119 -9.54 0.77 -10.26
CA ALA A 119 -10.73 -0.09 -10.31
C ALA A 119 -10.73 -0.99 -11.55
N CYS A 120 -10.33 -0.46 -12.72
CA CYS A 120 -10.19 -1.27 -13.93
C CYS A 120 -9.15 -2.40 -13.82
N GLN A 121 -8.16 -2.28 -12.93
CA GLN A 121 -7.12 -3.29 -12.74
C GLN A 121 -7.52 -4.39 -11.77
N TYR A 122 -8.38 -4.09 -10.78
CA TYR A 122 -8.72 -5.01 -9.69
C TYR A 122 -10.16 -5.53 -9.69
N TRP A 123 -11.09 -4.80 -10.30
CA TRP A 123 -12.51 -5.13 -10.26
C TRP A 123 -13.01 -5.61 -11.61
N SER A 124 -14.17 -6.30 -11.61
CA SER A 124 -14.85 -6.62 -12.86
C SER A 124 -15.37 -5.34 -13.53
N ARG A 125 -15.54 -5.37 -14.85
CA ARG A 125 -16.09 -4.23 -15.59
C ARG A 125 -17.45 -3.78 -15.02
N TRP A 126 -18.28 -4.72 -14.59
CA TRP A 126 -19.58 -4.44 -14.02
C TRP A 126 -19.47 -3.70 -12.69
N ASP A 127 -18.60 -4.17 -11.79
CA ASP A 127 -18.38 -3.52 -10.49
C ASP A 127 -17.86 -2.09 -10.64
N VAL A 128 -16.97 -1.85 -11.63
CA VAL A 128 -16.49 -0.50 -11.94
C VAL A 128 -17.65 0.40 -12.35
N LEU A 129 -18.45 -0.03 -13.33
CA LEU A 129 -19.59 0.77 -13.82
C LEU A 129 -20.58 1.06 -12.68
N THR A 130 -21.01 0.03 -11.95
CA THR A 130 -21.98 0.19 -10.87
C THR A 130 -21.46 1.09 -9.75
N PHE A 131 -20.19 1.01 -9.38
CA PHE A 131 -19.64 1.87 -8.33
C PHE A 131 -19.67 3.35 -8.69
N PHE A 132 -19.36 3.66 -9.96
CA PHE A 132 -19.23 5.02 -10.43
C PHE A 132 -20.53 5.63 -10.97
N GLU A 133 -21.47 4.81 -11.43
CA GLU A 133 -22.85 5.23 -11.71
C GLU A 133 -23.55 5.72 -10.43
N ASN A 134 -23.25 5.08 -9.31
CA ASN A 134 -23.74 5.48 -8.00
C ASN A 134 -22.92 6.62 -7.37
N SER A 135 -21.86 7.09 -8.01
CA SER A 135 -21.13 8.28 -7.58
C SER A 135 -21.52 9.48 -8.44
N HIS A 136 -21.41 10.71 -7.90
CA HIS A 136 -21.64 11.94 -8.67
C HIS A 136 -20.51 12.23 -9.70
N GLU A 137 -19.80 11.19 -10.15
CA GLU A 137 -18.56 11.29 -10.93
C GLU A 137 -18.70 10.66 -12.33
N GLN A 138 -19.91 10.20 -12.66
CA GLN A 138 -20.22 9.49 -13.90
C GLN A 138 -19.77 10.24 -15.17
N GLN A 139 -20.00 11.55 -15.23
CA GLN A 139 -19.63 12.36 -16.40
C GLN A 139 -18.10 12.40 -16.64
N GLU A 140 -17.31 12.48 -15.56
CA GLU A 140 -15.86 12.49 -15.64
C GLU A 140 -15.31 11.12 -16.10
N ILE A 141 -16.05 10.05 -15.81
CA ILE A 141 -15.67 8.67 -16.13
C ILE A 141 -16.00 8.31 -17.56
N GLU A 142 -17.16 8.73 -18.06
CA GLU A 142 -17.51 8.60 -19.48
C GLU A 142 -16.44 9.29 -20.35
N PHE A 143 -15.96 10.46 -19.92
CA PHE A 143 -14.83 11.13 -20.54
C PHE A 143 -13.58 10.24 -20.56
N TYR A 144 -13.13 9.70 -19.41
CA TYR A 144 -11.93 8.84 -19.37
C TYR A 144 -12.08 7.52 -20.13
N ALA A 145 -13.27 6.91 -20.09
CA ALA A 145 -13.58 5.69 -20.84
C ALA A 145 -13.53 5.93 -22.36
N SER A 146 -13.96 7.12 -22.82
CA SER A 146 -13.89 7.50 -24.24
C SER A 146 -12.45 7.66 -24.74
N ILE A 147 -11.54 8.19 -23.91
CA ILE A 147 -10.11 8.35 -24.25
C ILE A 147 -9.42 6.99 -24.37
N ARG A 148 -9.73 6.04 -23.48
CA ARG A 148 -9.11 4.71 -23.47
C ARG A 148 -9.51 3.87 -24.69
N LYS A 149 -10.72 4.07 -25.24
CA LYS A 149 -11.15 3.40 -26.49
C LYS A 149 -10.34 3.89 -27.69
N LYS A 150 -10.06 5.19 -27.79
CA LYS A 150 -9.32 5.80 -28.90
C LYS A 150 -7.81 5.49 -28.95
N THR A 151 -7.26 4.87 -27.91
CA THR A 151 -5.82 4.54 -27.80
C THR A 151 -5.52 3.06 -28.11
N LYS A 152 -6.53 2.28 -28.51
CA LYS A 152 -6.41 0.87 -28.91
C LYS A 152 -6.70 0.60 -30.38
N ASP A 153 -7.05 1.64 -31.14
CA ASP A 153 -7.14 1.67 -32.61
C ASP A 153 -5.91 2.41 -33.16
#